data_AF-A0A7S2WKK9-F1
#
_entry.id   AF-A0A7S2WKK9-F1
#
_cell.length_a   1.000
_cell.length_b   1.000
_cell.length_c   1.000
_cell.angle_alpha   90.00
_cell.angle_beta   90.00
_cell.angle_gamma   90.00
#
_symmetry.space_group_name_H-M   'P 1'
#
loop_
_entity.id
_entity.type
_entity.pdbx_description
1 polymer ?
#
loop_
_entity_poly.entity_id
_entity_poly.type
_entity_poly.pdbx_seq_one_letter_code
_entity_poly.pdbx_strand_id
1 'polypeptide(L)'
;AIVVLRRLLSNKKLELDSYSFNCVIFAISRSNGPNAPTRAQELLEYMDKISSKGNRYTKVRPDVFGYSSVIHAWSRSSRHDAGYRAELLLQKMEQKYESGDKNLKP
;
A
#
# COMPACT_ATOMS: atom_id res chain seq x y z
N ALA A 1 -1.96 -1.24 14.36
CA ALA A 1 -1.81 -0.64 13.02
C ALA A 1 -2.95 0.34 12.67
N ILE A 2 -4.21 -0.10 12.49
CA ILE A 2 -5.34 0.79 12.11
C ILE A 2 -5.58 1.93 13.11
N VAL A 3 -5.41 1.69 14.41
CA VAL A 3 -5.56 2.74 15.44
C VAL A 3 -4.47 3.81 15.33
N VAL A 4 -3.24 3.43 14.96
CA VAL A 4 -2.13 4.37 14.77
C VAL A 4 -2.41 5.24 13.54
N LEU A 5 -2.85 4.63 12.44
CA LEU A 5 -3.18 5.36 11.22
C LEU A 5 -4.42 6.25 11.41
N ARG A 6 -5.46 5.80 12.12
CA ARG A 6 -6.58 6.66 12.53
C ARG A 6 -6.15 7.81 13.44
N ARG A 7 -5.23 7.56 14.39
CA ARG A 7 -4.66 8.63 15.24
C ARG A 7 -3.82 9.62 14.43
N LEU A 8 -3.08 9.16 13.41
CA LEU A 8 -2.35 10.01 12.48
C LEU A 8 -3.31 10.83 11.58
N LEU A 9 -4.39 10.23 11.09
CA LEU A 9 -5.45 10.90 10.33
C LEU A 9 -6.21 11.95 11.16
N SER A 10 -6.43 11.70 12.46
CA SER A 10 -7.08 12.64 13.38
C SER A 10 -6.17 13.83 13.74
N ASN A 11 -4.86 13.72 13.54
CA ASN A 11 -3.91 14.77 13.88
C ASN A 11 -3.75 15.71 12.67
N LYS A 12 -4.58 16.77 12.64
CA LYS A 12 -4.64 17.82 11.60
C LYS A 12 -3.30 18.51 11.25
N LYS A 13 -2.23 18.25 12.02
CA LYS A 13 -0.90 18.89 11.91
C LYS A 13 0.13 18.06 11.12
N LEU A 14 -0.13 16.78 10.87
CA LEU A 14 0.76 15.92 10.10
C LEU A 14 0.29 15.91 8.65
N GLU A 15 1.05 16.54 7.75
CA GLU A 15 0.92 16.27 6.33
C GLU A 15 1.24 14.79 6.12
N LEU A 16 0.23 14.01 5.76
CA LEU A 16 0.41 12.60 5.46
C LEU A 16 1.31 12.47 4.23
N ASP A 17 2.37 11.70 4.36
CA ASP A 17 3.34 11.42 3.31
C ASP A 17 3.29 9.94 2.92
N SER A 18 3.85 9.62 1.75
CA SER A 18 3.97 8.23 1.29
C SER A 18 4.76 7.36 2.27
N TYR A 19 5.74 7.94 2.99
CA TYR A 19 6.54 7.23 4.00
C TYR A 19 5.71 6.72 5.17
N SER A 20 4.81 7.53 5.73
CA SER A 20 3.95 7.11 6.85
C SER A 20 3.10 5.90 6.49
N PHE A 21 2.54 5.88 5.28
CA PHE A 21 1.79 4.73 4.79
C PHE A 21 2.69 3.52 4.55
N ASN A 22 3.84 3.71 3.91
CA ASN A 22 4.81 2.65 3.65
C ASN A 22 5.30 1.98 4.92
N CYS A 23 5.58 2.75 5.98
CA CYS A 23 5.95 2.21 7.30
C CYS A 23 4.86 1.30 7.87
N VAL A 24 3.58 1.68 7.73
CA VAL A 24 2.48 0.86 8.24
C VAL A 24 2.26 -0.37 7.37
N ILE A 25 2.32 -0.25 6.05
CA ILE A 25 2.23 -1.39 5.12
C ILE A 25 3.38 -2.38 5.41
N PHE A 26 4.60 -1.88 5.62
CA PHE A 26 5.76 -2.71 5.96
C PHE A 26 5.61 -3.38 7.33
N ALA A 27 5.12 -2.67 8.34
CA ALA A 27 4.83 -3.27 9.65
C ALA A 27 3.75 -4.37 9.54
N ILE A 28 2.75 -4.19 8.67
CA ILE A 28 1.72 -5.20 8.41
C ILE A 28 2.29 -6.38 7.62
N SER A 29 3.17 -6.17 6.63
CA SER A 29 3.77 -7.28 5.86
C SER A 29 4.66 -8.18 6.73
N ARG A 30 5.25 -7.62 7.79
CA ARG A 30 5.98 -8.36 8.83
C ARG A 30 5.07 -8.99 9.88
N SER A 31 3.83 -8.53 10.01
CA SER A 31 2.84 -9.12 10.91
C SER A 31 2.38 -10.45 10.33
N ASN A 32 2.67 -11.55 11.02
CA ASN A 32 2.28 -12.90 10.58
C ASN A 32 0.78 -13.19 10.82
N GLY A 33 -0.07 -12.17 10.78
CA GLY A 33 -1.51 -12.27 11.04
C GLY A 33 -2.27 -12.76 9.81
N PRO A 34 -3.34 -13.56 9.98
CA PRO A 34 -4.12 -14.11 8.86
C PRO A 34 -4.78 -13.02 7.99
N ASN A 35 -5.05 -11.85 8.57
CA ASN A 35 -5.66 -10.70 7.89
C ASN A 35 -4.63 -9.60 7.52
N ALA A 36 -3.34 -9.85 7.73
CA ALA A 36 -2.28 -8.92 7.35
C ALA A 36 -2.28 -8.58 5.85
N PRO A 37 -2.30 -9.55 4.90
CA PRO A 37 -2.26 -9.24 3.47
C PRO A 37 -3.45 -8.38 3.02
N THR A 38 -4.66 -8.72 3.48
CA THR A 38 -5.88 -7.95 3.15
C THR A 38 -5.78 -6.52 3.64
N ARG A 39 -5.33 -6.31 4.88
CA ARG A 39 -5.16 -4.96 5.45
C ARG A 39 -4.08 -4.15 4.75
N ALA A 40 -2.98 -4.80 4.34
CA ALA A 40 -1.90 -4.15 3.60
C ALA A 40 -2.42 -3.67 2.23
N GLN A 41 -3.22 -4.50 1.55
CA GLN A 41 -3.84 -4.16 0.28
C GLN A 41 -4.87 -3.02 0.43
N GLU A 42 -5.76 -3.07 1.42
CA GLU A 42 -6.73 -2.00 1.68
C GLU A 42 -6.05 -0.64 1.88
N LEU A 43 -4.88 -0.63 2.53
CA LEU A 43 -4.07 0.56 2.73
C LEU A 43 -3.48 1.10 1.43
N LEU A 44 -2.97 0.22 0.57
CA LEU A 44 -2.45 0.59 -0.73
C LEU A 44 -3.55 1.17 -1.64
N GLU A 45 -4.74 0.56 -1.63
CA GLU A 45 -5.91 1.07 -2.35
C GLU A 45 -6.41 2.40 -1.78
N TYR A 46 -6.32 2.58 -0.46
CA TYR A 46 -6.62 3.85 0.16
C TYR A 46 -5.63 4.94 -0.28
N MET A 47 -4.32 4.65 -0.37
CA MET A 47 -3.31 5.56 -0.90
C MET A 47 -3.64 5.99 -2.34
N ASP A 48 -4.03 5.04 -3.19
CA ASP A 48 -4.49 5.35 -4.55
C ASP A 48 -5.68 6.31 -4.55
N LYS A 49 -6.70 6.00 -3.76
CA LYS A 49 -7.95 6.76 -3.71
C LYS A 49 -7.75 8.19 -3.20
N ILE A 50 -6.88 8.40 -2.21
CA ILE A 50 -6.57 9.74 -1.71
C ILE A 50 -5.68 10.52 -2.68
N SER A 51 -4.81 9.85 -3.43
CA SER A 51 -4.01 10.47 -4.47
C SER A 51 -4.88 11.06 -5.58
N SER A 52 -5.94 10.33 -5.98
CA SER A 52 -6.87 10.77 -7.02
C SER A 52 -7.76 11.96 -6.61
N LYS A 53 -7.90 12.25 -5.31
CA LYS A 53 -8.83 13.27 -4.81
C LYS A 53 -8.31 14.72 -4.80
N GLY A 54 -7.03 14.95 -5.12
CA GLY A 54 -6.50 16.28 -5.44
C GLY A 54 -6.12 17.22 -4.28
N ASN A 55 -5.11 18.04 -4.56
CA ASN A 55 -4.50 19.19 -3.85
C ASN A 55 -3.80 19.04 -2.48
N ARG A 56 -4.25 18.22 -1.52
CA ARG A 56 -3.52 18.07 -0.22
C ARG A 56 -2.67 16.82 -0.09
N TYR A 57 -2.91 15.81 -0.92
CA TYR A 57 -2.29 14.48 -0.83
C TYR A 57 -1.50 14.13 -2.09
N THR A 58 -1.03 15.12 -2.83
CA THR A 58 -0.20 14.93 -4.03
C THR A 58 1.09 14.15 -3.73
N LYS A 59 1.58 14.23 -2.48
CA LYS A 59 2.73 13.49 -1.96
C LYS A 59 2.40 12.08 -1.44
N VAL A 60 1.12 11.66 -1.49
CA VAL A 60 0.69 10.32 -1.11
C VAL A 60 0.37 9.54 -2.37
N ARG A 61 1.37 8.82 -2.87
CA ARG A 61 1.26 7.91 -4.01
C ARG A 61 1.88 6.59 -3.61
N PRO A 62 1.24 5.45 -3.93
CA PRO A 62 1.91 4.18 -3.73
C PRO A 62 3.14 4.12 -4.64
N ASP A 63 4.25 3.68 -4.07
CA ASP A 63 5.53 3.49 -4.73
C ASP A 63 5.84 2.00 -4.88
N VAL A 64 6.96 1.67 -5.53
CA VAL A 64 7.44 0.29 -5.69
C VAL A 64 7.54 -0.40 -4.34
N PHE A 65 7.97 0.32 -3.30
CA PHE A 65 8.13 -0.22 -1.96
C PHE A 65 6.79 -0.64 -1.33
N GLY A 66 5.75 0.19 -1.47
CA GLY A 66 4.40 -0.11 -1.02
C GLY A 66 3.84 -1.35 -1.71
N TYR A 67 3.94 -1.41 -3.05
CA TYR A 67 3.51 -2.59 -3.83
C TYR A 67 4.27 -3.85 -3.42
N SER A 68 5.60 -3.77 -3.36
CA SER A 68 6.48 -4.88 -2.98
C SER A 68 6.18 -5.39 -1.57
N SER A 69 5.89 -4.48 -0.64
CA SER A 69 5.53 -4.83 0.74
C SER A 69 4.19 -5.57 0.81
N VAL A 70 3.19 -5.19 0.02
CA VAL A 70 1.91 -5.91 -0.05
C VAL A 70 2.08 -7.27 -0.73
N ILE A 71 2.83 -7.35 -1.82
CA ILE A 71 3.17 -8.63 -2.49
C ILE A 71 3.87 -9.58 -1.52
N HIS A 72 4.83 -9.06 -0.74
CA HIS A 72 5.50 -9.84 0.30
C HIS A 72 4.56 -10.27 1.43
N ALA A 73 3.58 -9.44 1.80
CA ALA A 73 2.55 -9.83 2.77
C ALA A 73 1.69 -10.99 2.25
N TRP A 74 1.32 -10.97 0.96
CA TRP A 74 0.60 -12.06 0.31
C TRP A 74 1.45 -13.32 0.21
N SER A 75 2.71 -13.23 -0.21
CA SER A 75 3.58 -14.40 -0.35
C SER A 75 3.85 -15.13 0.97
N ARG A 76 3.85 -14.39 2.08
CA ARG A 76 3.93 -14.95 3.44
C ARG A 76 2.62 -15.49 3.98
N SER A 77 1.50 -15.16 3.34
CA SER A 77 0.19 -15.64 3.79
C SER A 77 0.01 -17.08 3.33
N SER A 78 -0.39 -17.97 4.25
CA SER A 78 -0.72 -19.36 3.92
C SER A 78 -2.10 -19.51 3.26
N ARG A 79 -2.57 -18.47 2.57
CA ARG A 79 -3.87 -18.47 1.91
C ARG A 79 -3.74 -19.06 0.50
N HIS A 80 -4.74 -19.83 0.08
CA HIS A 80 -4.77 -20.45 -1.24
C HIS A 80 -4.82 -19.42 -2.39
N ASP A 81 -5.40 -18.23 -2.15
CA ASP A 81 -5.52 -17.15 -3.14
C ASP A 81 -4.30 -16.22 -3.19
N ALA A 82 -3.27 -16.47 -2.37
CA ALA A 82 -2.13 -15.58 -2.20
C ALA A 82 -1.35 -15.33 -3.49
N GLY A 83 -1.06 -16.39 -4.26
CA GLY A 83 -0.32 -16.28 -5.53
C GLY A 83 -1.08 -15.44 -6.55
N TYR A 84 -2.37 -15.72 -6.73
CA TYR A 84 -3.24 -14.97 -7.64
C TYR A 84 -3.35 -13.48 -7.25
N ARG A 85 -3.48 -13.18 -5.95
CA ARG A 85 -3.52 -11.80 -5.44
C ARG A 85 -2.21 -11.06 -5.66
N ALA A 86 -1.08 -11.74 -5.44
CA ALA A 86 0.24 -11.18 -5.68
C ALA A 86 0.47 -10.85 -7.16
N GLU A 87 0.06 -11.74 -8.07
CA GLU A 87 0.14 -11.54 -9.51
C GLU A 87 -0.73 -10.36 -9.98
N LEU A 88 -1.97 -10.28 -9.51
CA LEU A 88 -2.85 -9.14 -9.81
C LEU A 88 -2.26 -7.79 -9.36
N LEU A 89 -1.59 -7.77 -8.21
CA LEU A 89 -0.93 -6.57 -7.70
C LEU A 89 0.28 -6.18 -8.57
N LEU A 90 1.05 -7.16 -9.03
CA LEU A 90 2.17 -6.94 -9.93
C LEU A 90 1.69 -6.40 -11.28
N GLN A 91 0.68 -7.00 -11.88
CA GLN A 91 0.07 -6.52 -13.13
C GLN A 91 -0.46 -5.08 -12.98
N LYS A 92 -1.09 -4.75 -11.84
CA LYS A 92 -1.54 -3.38 -11.56
C LYS A 92 -0.37 -2.39 -11.45
N MET A 93 0.77 -2.83 -10.92
CA MET A 93 1.98 -2.02 -10.83
C MET A 93 2.59 -1.77 -12.23
N GLU A 94 2.69 -2.81 -13.06
CA GLU A 94 3.17 -2.75 -14.44
C GLU A 94 2.30 -1.82 -15.29
N GLN A 95 0.96 -1.97 -15.23
CA GLN A 95 0.03 -1.09 -15.94
C GLN A 95 0.21 0.39 -15.57
N LYS A 96 0.46 0.68 -14.29
CA LYS A 96 0.72 2.06 -13.86
C LYS A 96 2.06 2.58 -14.35
N TYR A 97 3.08 1.73 -14.37
CA TYR A 97 4.37 2.07 -14.97
C TYR A 97 4.23 2.42 -16.46
N GLU A 98 3.51 1.58 -17.21
CA GLU A 98 3.22 1.80 -18.63
C GLU A 98 2.39 3.07 -18.87
N SER A 99 1.47 3.40 -17.95
CA SER A 99 0.67 4.63 -18.02
C SER A 99 1.46 5.92 -17.79
N GLY A 100 2.77 5.83 -17.54
CA GLY A 100 3.69 6.97 -17.44
C GLY A 100 4.22 7.27 -16.05
N ASP A 101 3.83 6.49 -15.02
CA ASP A 101 4.34 6.66 -13.66
C ASP A 101 5.70 5.96 -13.51
N LYS A 102 6.76 6.58 -14.04
CA LYS A 102 8.13 6.04 -14.13
C LYS A 102 8.74 5.65 -12.77
N ASN A 103 8.14 6.08 -11.66
CA ASN A 103 8.54 5.73 -10.31
C ASN A 103 8.14 4.30 -9.91
N LEU A 104 7.35 3.59 -10.73
CA LEU A 104 6.82 2.24 -10.46
C LEU A 104 7.54 1.14 -11.25
N LYS A 105 8.84 1.29 -11.51
CA LYS A 105 9.59 0.26 -12.22
C LYS A 105 9.57 -1.07 -11.43
N PRO A 106 9.10 -2.18 -12.04
CA PRO A 106 9.16 -3.52 -11.42
C PRO A 106 10.59 -4.03 -11.22
#